data_AF-I0HT73-F1
#
_entry.id   AF-I0HT73-F1
#
_cell.length_a   1.000
_cell.length_b   1.000
_cell.length_c   1.000
_cell.angle_alpha   90.00
_cell.angle_beta   90.00
_cell.angle_gamma   90.00
#
_symmetry.space_group_name_H-M   'P 1'
#
loop_
_entity.id
_entity.type
_entity.pdbx_description
1 polymer ?
#
loop_
_entity_poly.entity_id
_entity_poly.type
_entity_poly.pdbx_seq_one_letter_code
_entity_poly.pdbx_strand_id
1 'polypeptide(L)'
;MLWQLIVHHDEDMREMLEDGVRAAFASLGLPARPIEKGNIERAGRALEDHGLDNCSLVVVGSSTPADAASSIGLTGREPTMQFIRQLKSFWQQLPVIVISNAPDERLAGFLEAHDRTALLAADARLGETLRDAVRTLVGGQPRLSAACVRLHIHLRDRRSASWEMLRTGGAKLRTFRSSGTLAIDTRKLDDILDESARLDADVSQDSFRPRSFARLSRDLSDLLFSGSADNADCWSKFSRQRDEAGGMGHMRVRVTVDDEMHTLMLEALRDPSAASLADCWILNAPMYRHAMPRGSEPLFRDADSRNGPINALVIQADAAPGNIPLGDERVLPLAGLPHTADEAAWLETLLRAQGGGQVRRLDLGDADPAPPEQRLMKALGEEAPPQGWHLVHFCGHAVNARPLGASLVLRADRGGALPVHRLATALARTQFLYLSACHSTKDPTVLRALEQQVPAVLGYQWKVPDERASNFARLFYGALFERGAPSYRYLEYAFMRARRRAYEQAMREAETRLLADGGDPQASVEDTLRDHSWISPVLVMQMD
;
A
#
# COMPACT_ATOMS: atom_id res chain seq x y z
N MET A 1 8.58 -32.24 32.08
CA MET A 1 9.20 -30.89 32.00
C MET A 1 8.32 -30.07 31.08
N LEU A 2 7.89 -28.88 31.50
CA LEU A 2 7.07 -28.03 30.64
C LEU A 2 7.86 -27.64 29.40
N TRP A 3 7.21 -27.67 28.25
CA TRP A 3 7.81 -27.30 26.97
C TRP A 3 6.86 -26.40 26.17
N GLN A 4 7.41 -25.75 25.16
CA GLN A 4 6.69 -24.81 24.30
C GLN A 4 7.02 -25.14 22.85
N LEU A 5 6.04 -25.03 21.97
CA LEU A 5 6.22 -25.32 20.55
C LEU A 5 6.27 -24.02 19.76
N ILE A 6 7.35 -23.80 19.01
CA ILE A 6 7.46 -22.72 18.05
C ILE A 6 7.40 -23.32 16.66
N VAL A 7 6.35 -22.97 15.92
CA VAL A 7 6.09 -23.44 14.57
C VAL A 7 6.28 -22.28 13.62
N HIS A 8 7.10 -22.47 12.59
CA HIS A 8 7.23 -21.51 11.51
C HIS A 8 7.16 -22.25 10.18
N HIS A 9 6.56 -21.62 9.18
CA HIS A 9 6.44 -22.15 7.81
C HIS A 9 7.33 -21.45 6.82
N ASP A 10 7.84 -20.32 7.24
CA ASP A 10 8.53 -19.36 6.43
C ASP A 10 9.88 -19.11 7.10
N GLU A 11 10.95 -19.18 6.31
CA GLU A 11 12.29 -18.84 6.82
C GLU A 11 12.33 -17.37 7.25
N ASP A 12 11.55 -16.49 6.62
CA ASP A 12 11.49 -15.07 6.98
C ASP A 12 10.84 -14.86 8.35
N MET A 13 9.86 -15.69 8.72
CA MET A 13 9.23 -15.66 10.05
C MET A 13 10.12 -16.31 11.12
N ARG A 14 11.04 -17.19 10.72
CA ARG A 14 11.85 -17.97 11.65
C ARG A 14 12.71 -17.09 12.55
N GLU A 15 13.51 -16.21 11.95
CA GLU A 15 14.46 -15.36 12.68
C GLU A 15 13.72 -14.43 13.65
N MET A 16 12.64 -13.80 13.16
CA MET A 16 11.81 -12.91 13.97
C MET A 16 11.12 -13.64 15.14
N LEU A 17 10.64 -14.85 14.91
CA LEU A 17 10.01 -15.68 15.94
C LEU A 17 11.02 -16.19 16.95
N GLU A 18 12.18 -16.67 16.50
CA GLU A 18 13.21 -17.23 17.39
C GLU A 18 13.69 -16.18 18.40
N ASP A 19 14.10 -15.01 17.94
CA ASP A 19 14.63 -13.97 18.82
C ASP A 19 13.54 -13.33 19.68
N GLY A 20 12.40 -12.98 19.07
CA GLY A 20 11.29 -12.33 19.77
C GLY A 20 10.67 -13.23 20.84
N VAL A 21 10.45 -14.51 20.53
CA VAL A 21 9.84 -15.47 21.47
C VAL A 21 10.80 -15.84 22.59
N ARG A 22 12.09 -16.08 22.28
CA ARG A 22 13.10 -16.38 23.31
C ARG A 22 13.29 -15.21 24.26
N ALA A 23 13.38 -13.98 23.75
CA ALA A 23 13.50 -12.78 24.57
C ALA A 23 12.26 -12.59 25.47
N ALA A 24 11.05 -12.78 24.90
CA ALA A 24 9.81 -12.71 25.66
C ALA A 24 9.78 -13.75 26.78
N PHE A 25 10.08 -15.02 26.50
CA PHE A 25 10.06 -16.10 27.49
C PHE A 25 11.11 -15.92 28.58
N ALA A 26 12.34 -15.51 28.22
CA ALA A 26 13.39 -15.21 29.19
C ALA A 26 12.95 -14.09 30.16
N SER A 27 12.33 -13.02 29.65
CA SER A 27 11.84 -11.92 30.47
C SER A 27 10.69 -12.29 31.42
N LEU A 28 9.93 -13.35 31.09
CA LEU A 28 8.81 -13.83 31.89
C LEU A 28 9.20 -14.93 32.89
N GLY A 29 10.47 -15.37 32.86
CA GLY A 29 10.96 -16.43 33.75
C GLY A 29 10.23 -17.77 33.57
N LEU A 30 9.67 -18.04 32.39
CA LEU A 30 8.92 -19.28 32.15
C LEU A 30 9.89 -20.47 32.07
N PRO A 31 9.76 -21.50 32.93
CA PRO A 31 10.67 -22.64 32.99
C PRO A 31 10.31 -23.67 31.92
N ALA A 32 10.37 -23.30 30.64
CA ALA A 32 9.98 -24.16 29.54
C ALA A 32 11.07 -24.28 28.47
N ARG A 33 11.22 -25.50 27.93
CA ARG A 33 12.13 -25.77 26.81
C ARG A 33 11.42 -25.46 25.49
N PRO A 34 11.88 -24.49 24.68
CA PRO A 34 11.32 -24.26 23.35
C PRO A 34 11.73 -25.39 22.41
N ILE A 35 10.76 -25.86 21.61
CA ILE A 35 10.94 -26.87 20.57
C ILE A 35 10.52 -26.24 19.25
N GLU A 36 11.45 -26.17 18.31
CA GLU A 36 11.26 -25.49 17.02
C GLU A 36 10.97 -26.50 15.91
N LYS A 37 10.00 -26.17 15.06
CA LYS A 37 9.63 -26.98 13.90
C LYS A 37 9.35 -26.08 12.70
N GLY A 38 10.14 -26.29 11.64
CA GLY A 38 10.05 -25.51 10.39
C GLY A 38 8.89 -25.87 9.45
N ASN A 39 7.90 -26.63 9.92
CA ASN A 39 6.58 -26.75 9.29
C ASN A 39 5.55 -27.36 10.26
N ILE A 40 4.26 -27.19 9.95
CA ILE A 40 3.11 -27.73 10.71
C ILE A 40 3.11 -29.25 10.79
N GLU A 41 3.49 -29.97 9.73
CA GLU A 41 3.47 -31.43 9.77
C GLU A 41 4.46 -31.97 10.82
N ARG A 42 5.67 -31.41 10.87
CA ARG A 42 6.68 -31.73 11.88
C ARG A 42 6.28 -31.23 13.26
N ALA A 43 5.54 -30.12 13.34
CA ALA A 43 4.94 -29.63 14.58
C ALA A 43 3.90 -30.62 15.12
N GLY A 44 3.03 -31.17 14.25
CA GLY A 44 2.07 -32.21 14.59
C GLY A 44 2.76 -33.45 15.16
N ARG A 45 3.77 -33.97 14.47
CA ARG A 45 4.57 -35.11 14.97
C ARG A 45 5.25 -34.82 16.30
N ALA A 46 5.78 -33.61 16.50
CA ALA A 46 6.40 -33.24 17.76
C ALA A 46 5.41 -33.20 18.94
N LEU A 47 4.15 -32.82 18.69
CA LEU A 47 3.08 -32.87 19.69
C LEU A 47 2.72 -34.32 20.03
N GLU A 48 2.73 -35.22 19.05
CA GLU A 48 2.54 -36.66 19.25
C GLU A 48 3.71 -37.27 20.05
N ASP A 49 4.95 -36.98 19.66
CA ASP A 49 6.17 -37.55 20.23
C ASP A 49 6.44 -37.12 21.68
N HIS A 50 6.11 -35.88 22.03
CA HIS A 50 6.40 -35.32 23.36
C HIS A 50 5.20 -35.33 24.31
N GLY A 51 4.04 -35.74 23.80
CA GLY A 51 2.78 -35.69 24.51
C GLY A 51 2.31 -34.25 24.71
N LEU A 52 1.01 -34.06 24.54
CA LEU A 52 0.40 -32.77 24.75
C LEU A 52 0.54 -32.33 26.22
N ASP A 53 0.37 -33.23 27.20
CA ASP A 53 0.27 -33.00 28.66
C ASP A 53 1.28 -32.02 29.28
N ASN A 54 2.44 -31.84 28.64
CA ASN A 54 3.51 -30.96 29.11
C ASN A 54 3.73 -29.70 28.23
N CYS A 55 2.94 -29.50 27.19
CA CYS A 55 2.99 -28.33 26.32
C CYS A 55 2.21 -27.17 26.96
N SER A 56 2.88 -26.05 27.22
CA SER A 56 2.29 -24.89 27.93
C SER A 56 1.80 -23.78 27.00
N LEU A 57 2.32 -23.73 25.77
CA LEU A 57 2.02 -22.69 24.78
C LEU A 57 2.52 -23.16 23.41
N VAL A 58 1.72 -22.85 22.38
CA VAL A 58 2.12 -23.00 20.98
C VAL A 58 2.17 -21.63 20.33
N VAL A 59 3.30 -21.29 19.70
CA VAL A 59 3.46 -20.07 18.90
C VAL A 59 3.58 -20.49 17.44
N VAL A 60 2.73 -19.95 16.57
CA VAL A 60 2.68 -20.30 15.14
C VAL A 60 2.89 -19.05 14.30
N GLY A 61 3.91 -19.04 13.45
CA GLY A 61 4.04 -18.08 12.37
C GLY A 61 3.06 -18.39 11.24
N SER A 62 2.24 -17.43 10.84
CA SER A 62 1.33 -17.55 9.70
C SER A 62 1.55 -16.41 8.73
N SER A 63 1.95 -16.71 7.49
CA SER A 63 2.06 -15.72 6.42
C SER A 63 0.70 -15.47 5.76
N THR A 64 -0.18 -14.74 6.45
CA THR A 64 -1.57 -14.55 6.00
C THR A 64 -1.69 -13.42 4.97
N PRO A 65 -2.34 -13.63 3.80
CA PRO A 65 -2.66 -12.55 2.86
C PRO A 65 -3.72 -11.59 3.43
N ALA A 66 -3.69 -10.32 3.02
CA ALA A 66 -4.45 -9.22 3.62
C ALA A 66 -5.95 -9.18 3.25
N ASP A 67 -6.42 -9.89 2.22
CA ASP A 67 -7.84 -9.96 1.81
C ASP A 67 -8.22 -11.25 1.05
N ALA A 68 -9.50 -11.36 0.66
CA ALA A 68 -10.07 -12.49 -0.08
C ALA A 68 -9.91 -12.40 -1.61
N ALA A 69 -9.64 -11.21 -2.15
CA ALA A 69 -9.44 -10.94 -3.58
C ALA A 69 -8.02 -11.24 -4.05
N SER A 70 -7.07 -11.37 -3.11
CA SER A 70 -5.78 -12.02 -3.29
C SER A 70 -6.00 -13.49 -3.68
N SER A 71 -6.11 -13.76 -4.98
CA SER A 71 -6.57 -15.03 -5.52
C SER A 71 -5.65 -16.18 -5.12
N ILE A 72 -6.13 -17.05 -4.22
CA ILE A 72 -5.79 -18.48 -4.06
C ILE A 72 -4.57 -18.77 -3.12
N GLY A 73 -4.65 -19.76 -2.22
CA GLY A 73 -3.78 -20.96 -2.27
C GLY A 73 -2.91 -21.18 -1.02
N LEU A 74 -3.42 -21.94 -0.02
CA LEU A 74 -2.74 -22.68 1.07
C LEU A 74 -1.47 -22.13 1.78
N THR A 75 -1.06 -20.88 1.63
CA THR A 75 0.21 -20.40 2.21
C THR A 75 -0.04 -19.77 3.57
N GLY A 76 0.40 -20.47 4.63
CA GLY A 76 0.22 -20.11 6.03
C GLY A 76 -1.20 -20.33 6.55
N ARG A 77 -2.19 -19.58 6.03
CA ARG A 77 -3.54 -19.47 6.65
C ARG A 77 -4.23 -20.80 6.90
N GLU A 78 -4.61 -21.52 5.85
CA GLU A 78 -5.44 -22.72 5.98
C GLU A 78 -4.67 -23.88 6.63
N PRO A 79 -3.36 -24.10 6.36
CA PRO A 79 -2.57 -25.02 7.17
C PRO A 79 -2.55 -24.62 8.65
N THR A 80 -2.29 -23.34 8.98
CA THR A 80 -2.36 -22.83 10.36
C THR A 80 -3.73 -23.08 10.97
N MET A 81 -4.81 -22.79 10.25
CA MET A 81 -6.18 -23.05 10.70
C MET A 81 -6.44 -24.55 10.93
N GLN A 82 -5.99 -25.41 10.01
CA GLN A 82 -6.12 -26.87 10.15
C GLN A 82 -5.33 -27.41 11.34
N PHE A 83 -4.08 -26.96 11.50
CA PHE A 83 -3.23 -27.31 12.63
C PHE A 83 -3.83 -26.88 13.95
N ILE A 84 -4.33 -25.65 14.04
CA ILE A 84 -4.97 -25.14 15.24
C ILE A 84 -6.28 -25.87 15.49
N ARG A 85 -7.06 -26.19 14.43
CA ARG A 85 -8.29 -26.98 14.55
C ARG A 85 -8.00 -28.37 15.14
N GLN A 86 -6.97 -29.04 14.63
CA GLN A 86 -6.51 -30.33 15.15
C GLN A 86 -6.00 -30.21 16.59
N LEU A 87 -5.17 -29.21 16.88
CA LEU A 87 -4.66 -28.96 18.22
C LEU A 87 -5.79 -28.72 19.22
N LYS A 88 -6.77 -27.90 18.85
CA LYS A 88 -7.91 -27.54 19.69
C LYS A 88 -8.96 -28.64 19.81
N SER A 89 -9.05 -29.58 18.85
CA SER A 89 -9.91 -30.75 19.01
C SER A 89 -9.39 -31.72 20.07
N PHE A 90 -8.06 -31.81 20.22
CA PHE A 90 -7.48 -32.57 21.31
C PHE A 90 -7.54 -31.77 22.61
N TRP A 91 -7.14 -30.50 22.58
CA TRP A 91 -6.94 -29.68 23.77
C TRP A 91 -7.46 -28.24 23.62
N GLN A 92 -8.71 -28.06 24.03
CA GLN A 92 -9.39 -26.76 23.91
C GLN A 92 -8.68 -25.63 24.69
N GLN A 93 -8.11 -25.95 25.85
CA GLN A 93 -7.53 -24.96 26.78
C GLN A 93 -6.05 -24.62 26.55
N LEU A 94 -5.38 -25.24 25.57
CA LEU A 94 -3.96 -24.96 25.30
C LEU A 94 -3.78 -23.56 24.70
N PRO A 95 -2.97 -22.66 25.29
CA PRO A 95 -2.66 -21.36 24.70
C PRO A 95 -2.05 -21.46 23.30
N VAL A 96 -2.58 -20.69 22.34
CA VAL A 96 -2.00 -20.59 21.00
C VAL A 96 -1.82 -19.14 20.60
N ILE A 97 -0.60 -18.72 20.26
CA ILE A 97 -0.34 -17.39 19.71
C ILE A 97 -0.02 -17.57 18.24
N VAL A 98 -0.76 -16.88 17.38
CA VAL A 98 -0.47 -16.80 15.95
C VAL A 98 0.16 -15.45 15.68
N ILE A 99 1.34 -15.44 15.09
CA ILE A 99 2.02 -14.22 14.69
C ILE A 99 1.93 -14.15 13.17
N SER A 100 1.37 -13.06 12.66
CA SER A 100 1.17 -12.85 11.24
C SER A 100 1.81 -11.57 10.74
N ASN A 101 2.44 -11.64 9.57
CA ASN A 101 3.01 -10.50 8.88
C ASN A 101 1.95 -9.51 8.37
N ALA A 102 0.72 -9.98 8.13
CA ALA A 102 -0.41 -9.13 7.82
C ALA A 102 -1.66 -9.65 8.55
N PRO A 103 -2.31 -8.86 9.41
CA PRO A 103 -3.54 -9.29 10.08
C PRO A 103 -4.62 -9.61 9.04
N ASP A 104 -5.14 -10.84 9.09
CA ASP A 104 -6.16 -11.39 8.18
C ASP A 104 -7.46 -11.67 8.91
N GLU A 105 -8.58 -11.25 8.31
CA GLU A 105 -9.91 -11.35 8.92
C GLU A 105 -10.39 -12.80 9.06
N ARG A 106 -10.07 -13.66 8.09
CA ARG A 106 -10.50 -15.06 8.12
C ARG A 106 -9.77 -15.84 9.20
N LEU A 107 -8.47 -15.63 9.36
CA LEU A 107 -7.68 -16.21 10.43
C LEU A 107 -8.09 -15.62 11.78
N ALA A 108 -8.30 -14.31 11.88
CA ALA A 108 -8.83 -13.69 13.10
C ALA A 108 -10.18 -14.32 13.50
N GLY A 109 -11.14 -14.38 12.57
CA GLY A 109 -12.46 -14.98 12.77
C GLY A 109 -12.44 -16.49 13.01
N PHE A 110 -11.51 -17.22 12.41
CA PHE A 110 -11.30 -18.63 12.74
C PHE A 110 -10.81 -18.80 14.19
N LEU A 111 -9.79 -18.02 14.56
CA LEU A 111 -9.24 -18.10 15.91
C LEU A 111 -10.30 -17.67 16.94
N GLU A 112 -11.25 -16.79 16.60
CA GLU A 112 -12.41 -16.41 17.44
C GLU A 112 -13.26 -17.59 17.90
N ALA A 113 -13.29 -18.68 17.16
CA ALA A 113 -13.98 -19.90 17.59
C ALA A 113 -13.23 -20.69 18.68
N HIS A 114 -12.03 -20.26 19.07
CA HIS A 114 -11.15 -21.00 19.98
C HIS A 114 -10.65 -20.13 21.14
N ASP A 115 -11.03 -20.51 22.36
CA ASP A 115 -10.54 -19.88 23.59
C ASP A 115 -9.01 -19.95 23.72
N ARG A 116 -8.45 -19.00 24.47
CA ARG A 116 -7.00 -18.92 24.75
C ARG A 116 -6.13 -18.93 23.48
N THR A 117 -6.57 -18.24 22.43
CA THR A 117 -5.76 -18.01 21.23
C THR A 117 -5.46 -16.51 21.08
N ALA A 118 -4.38 -16.08 20.43
CA ALA A 118 -4.13 -14.66 20.11
C ALA A 118 -3.61 -14.52 18.69
N LEU A 119 -3.87 -13.37 18.06
CA LEU A 119 -3.33 -13.01 16.75
C LEU A 119 -2.55 -11.70 16.88
N LEU A 120 -1.25 -11.76 16.65
CA LEU A 120 -0.32 -10.63 16.76
C LEU A 120 0.22 -10.26 15.38
N ALA A 121 0.43 -8.97 15.15
CA ALA A 121 1.12 -8.48 13.97
C ALA A 121 2.64 -8.62 14.15
N ALA A 122 3.33 -9.03 13.09
CA ALA A 122 4.78 -9.13 13.04
C ALA A 122 5.39 -7.75 12.74
N ASP A 123 5.36 -6.87 13.73
CA ASP A 123 5.82 -5.47 13.63
C ASP A 123 6.95 -5.14 14.62
N ALA A 124 7.40 -3.88 14.63
CA ALA A 124 8.46 -3.40 15.51
C ALA A 124 8.14 -3.55 17.02
N ARG A 125 6.87 -3.73 17.38
CA ARG A 125 6.38 -3.90 18.74
C ARG A 125 6.08 -5.36 19.08
N LEU A 126 6.45 -6.31 18.22
CA LEU A 126 6.18 -7.73 18.42
C LEU A 126 6.66 -8.23 19.79
N GLY A 127 7.86 -7.83 20.25
CA GLY A 127 8.39 -8.25 21.54
C GLY A 127 7.57 -7.76 22.75
N GLU A 128 6.96 -6.58 22.68
CA GLU A 128 6.05 -6.08 23.72
C GLU A 128 4.70 -6.82 23.66
N THR A 129 4.08 -6.84 22.49
CA THR A 129 2.75 -7.43 22.29
C THR A 129 2.75 -8.94 22.55
N LEU A 130 3.84 -9.64 22.21
CA LEU A 130 4.03 -11.05 22.54
C LEU A 130 4.14 -11.28 24.04
N ARG A 131 4.92 -10.47 24.76
CA ARG A 131 5.02 -10.59 26.23
C ARG A 131 3.65 -10.42 26.88
N ASP A 132 2.89 -9.43 26.46
CA ASP A 132 1.55 -9.18 26.99
C ASP A 132 0.57 -10.29 26.62
N ALA A 133 0.63 -10.82 25.39
CA ALA A 133 -0.18 -11.97 24.97
C ALA A 133 0.15 -13.23 25.76
N VAL A 134 1.44 -13.52 25.98
CA VAL A 134 1.86 -14.67 26.79
C VAL A 134 1.39 -14.53 28.23
N ARG A 135 1.60 -13.37 28.88
CA ARG A 135 1.09 -13.11 30.24
C ARG A 135 -0.42 -13.31 30.32
N THR A 136 -1.14 -12.74 29.37
CA THR A 136 -2.60 -12.79 29.30
C THR A 136 -3.09 -14.23 29.13
N LEU A 137 -2.60 -14.94 28.11
CA LEU A 137 -3.06 -16.29 27.78
C LEU A 137 -2.62 -17.34 28.79
N VAL A 138 -1.37 -17.29 29.26
CA VAL A 138 -0.85 -18.22 30.28
C VAL A 138 -1.47 -17.92 31.65
N GLY A 139 -1.69 -16.64 31.97
CA GLY A 139 -2.37 -16.19 33.19
C GLY A 139 -3.89 -16.40 33.21
N GLY A 140 -4.47 -16.95 32.14
CA GLY A 140 -5.91 -17.30 32.08
C GLY A 140 -6.83 -16.11 31.77
N GLN A 141 -6.29 -14.99 31.30
CA GLN A 141 -7.06 -13.84 30.84
C GLN A 141 -7.47 -13.98 29.36
N PRO A 142 -8.63 -13.45 28.96
CA PRO A 142 -9.10 -13.49 27.58
C PRO A 142 -8.29 -12.60 26.62
N ARG A 143 -8.40 -12.95 25.33
CA ARG A 143 -7.70 -12.53 24.10
C ARG A 143 -7.17 -11.10 23.90
N LEU A 144 -5.99 -11.02 23.26
CA LEU A 144 -5.48 -9.87 22.48
C LEU A 144 -5.44 -10.26 20.99
N SER A 145 -6.39 -9.78 20.19
CA SER A 145 -6.30 -9.81 18.72
C SER A 145 -6.11 -8.35 18.28
N ALA A 146 -5.14 -8.09 17.39
CA ALA A 146 -5.04 -6.78 16.76
C ALA A 146 -6.31 -6.56 15.91
N ALA A 147 -7.08 -5.52 16.23
CA ALA A 147 -8.21 -5.15 15.40
C ALA A 147 -7.73 -4.41 14.14
N CYS A 148 -8.49 -4.51 13.07
CA CYS A 148 -8.33 -3.72 11.86
C CYS A 148 -9.66 -3.03 11.56
N VAL A 149 -9.64 -1.74 11.24
CA VAL A 149 -10.83 -1.00 10.84
C VAL A 149 -10.69 -0.59 9.38
N ARG A 150 -11.64 -1.02 8.56
CA ARG A 150 -11.77 -0.66 7.16
C ARG A 150 -12.80 0.45 7.05
N LEU A 151 -12.44 1.58 6.46
CA LEU A 151 -13.34 2.67 6.10
C LEU A 151 -13.41 2.77 4.58
N HIS A 152 -14.61 2.66 4.02
CA HIS A 152 -14.90 2.93 2.61
C HIS A 152 -15.75 4.19 2.53
N ILE A 153 -15.29 5.19 1.77
CA ILE A 153 -16.07 6.38 1.44
C ILE A 153 -16.41 6.33 -0.05
N HIS A 154 -17.68 6.55 -0.40
CA HIS A 154 -18.16 6.61 -1.78
C HIS A 154 -18.53 8.05 -2.15
N LEU A 155 -17.63 8.76 -2.82
CA LEU A 155 -17.79 10.11 -3.34
C LEU A 155 -18.20 10.06 -4.82
N ARG A 156 -19.48 9.79 -5.08
CA ARG A 156 -20.03 9.65 -6.46
C ARG A 156 -21.15 10.63 -6.79
N ASP A 157 -21.51 11.49 -5.85
CA ASP A 157 -22.54 12.50 -6.00
C ASP A 157 -22.08 13.78 -5.29
N ARG A 158 -22.29 14.92 -5.94
CA ARG A 158 -21.95 16.25 -5.40
C ARG A 158 -22.77 16.62 -4.17
N ARG A 159 -23.93 16.00 -3.96
CA ARG A 159 -24.86 16.33 -2.87
C ARG A 159 -24.76 15.37 -1.70
N SER A 160 -24.33 14.15 -1.95
CA SER A 160 -24.27 13.11 -0.94
C SER A 160 -23.12 12.14 -1.20
N ALA A 161 -22.58 11.61 -0.11
CA ALA A 161 -21.67 10.47 -0.17
C ALA A 161 -22.22 9.36 0.73
N SER A 162 -21.81 8.12 0.50
CA SER A 162 -22.04 7.04 1.47
C SER A 162 -20.74 6.58 2.09
N TRP A 163 -20.83 5.96 3.25
CA TRP A 163 -19.68 5.35 3.90
C TRP A 163 -20.03 4.00 4.50
N GLU A 164 -19.04 3.12 4.52
CA GLU A 164 -19.10 1.82 5.18
C GLU A 164 -17.88 1.64 6.07
N MET A 165 -18.10 1.08 7.26
CA MET A 165 -17.06 0.81 8.23
C MET A 165 -17.20 -0.61 8.76
N LEU A 166 -16.09 -1.34 8.73
CA LEU A 166 -15.98 -2.69 9.24
C LEU A 166 -14.78 -2.77 10.17
N ARG A 167 -14.99 -3.16 11.42
CA ARG A 167 -13.89 -3.58 12.30
C ARG A 167 -13.92 -5.08 12.49
N THR A 168 -12.78 -5.71 12.24
CA THR A 168 -12.51 -7.13 12.50
C THR A 168 -11.43 -7.28 13.56
N GLY A 169 -11.49 -8.35 14.37
CA GLY A 169 -10.58 -8.56 15.51
C GLY A 169 -10.83 -7.67 16.74
N GLY A 170 -9.88 -7.70 17.69
CA GLY A 170 -9.92 -6.92 18.94
C GLY A 170 -10.30 -7.72 20.18
N ALA A 171 -10.00 -7.18 21.36
CA ALA A 171 -10.34 -7.78 22.66
C ALA A 171 -11.87 -7.95 22.89
N LYS A 172 -12.70 -7.17 22.19
CA LYS A 172 -14.16 -7.20 22.34
C LYS A 172 -14.87 -8.30 21.54
N LEU A 173 -14.16 -9.16 20.79
CA LEU A 173 -14.67 -10.35 20.06
C LEU A 173 -15.91 -10.12 19.15
N ARG A 174 -16.34 -8.87 18.95
CA ARG A 174 -17.51 -8.53 18.13
C ARG A 174 -17.05 -7.71 16.94
N THR A 175 -17.28 -8.27 15.76
CA THR A 175 -17.25 -7.54 14.49
C THR A 175 -18.16 -6.32 14.63
N PHE A 176 -17.61 -5.14 14.35
CA PHE A 176 -18.41 -3.93 14.27
C PHE A 176 -18.66 -3.63 12.80
N ARG A 177 -19.92 -3.39 12.43
CA ARG A 177 -20.28 -2.90 11.10
C ARG A 177 -21.19 -1.71 11.26
N SER A 178 -20.91 -0.64 10.52
CA SER A 178 -21.80 0.50 10.39
C SER A 178 -21.70 1.06 8.99
N SER A 179 -22.78 1.66 8.53
CA SER A 179 -22.80 2.44 7.29
C SER A 179 -23.69 3.66 7.49
N GLY A 180 -23.60 4.61 6.57
CA GLY A 180 -24.41 5.80 6.58
C GLY A 180 -24.20 6.67 5.34
N THR A 181 -24.77 7.87 5.38
CA THR A 181 -24.63 8.90 4.37
C THR A 181 -23.88 10.10 4.96
N LEU A 182 -23.10 10.78 4.13
CA LEU A 182 -22.52 12.10 4.42
C LEU A 182 -23.28 13.13 3.59
N ALA A 183 -23.68 14.21 4.23
CA ALA A 183 -24.19 15.39 3.53
C ALA A 183 -23.00 16.17 2.97
N ILE A 184 -23.01 16.44 1.66
CA ILE A 184 -21.95 17.19 0.97
C ILE A 184 -22.47 18.59 0.69
N ASP A 185 -21.84 19.60 1.31
CA ASP A 185 -22.07 20.99 0.94
C ASP A 185 -21.45 21.26 -0.42
N THR A 186 -22.29 21.37 -1.45
CA THR A 186 -21.87 21.60 -2.83
C THR A 186 -21.00 22.83 -3.01
N ARG A 187 -21.21 23.91 -2.24
CA ARG A 187 -20.40 25.14 -2.37
C ARG A 187 -19.01 24.91 -1.80
N LYS A 188 -18.94 24.29 -0.62
CA LYS A 188 -17.65 23.93 -0.01
C LYS A 188 -16.88 22.93 -0.87
N LEU A 189 -17.58 21.99 -1.50
CA LEU A 189 -17.00 21.06 -2.45
C LEU A 189 -16.41 21.79 -3.67
N ASP A 190 -17.12 22.76 -4.25
CA ASP A 190 -16.59 23.60 -5.33
C ASP A 190 -15.33 24.36 -4.89
N ASP A 191 -15.35 24.97 -3.70
CA ASP A 191 -14.18 25.66 -3.15
C ASP A 191 -12.97 24.72 -2.99
N ILE A 192 -13.20 23.48 -2.56
CA ILE A 192 -12.17 22.44 -2.39
C ILE A 192 -11.62 21.95 -3.74
N LEU A 193 -12.49 21.78 -4.74
CA LEU A 193 -12.09 21.41 -6.10
C LEU A 193 -11.22 22.52 -6.72
N ASP A 194 -11.63 23.77 -6.58
CA ASP A 194 -10.87 24.94 -7.02
C ASP A 194 -9.52 25.04 -6.29
N GLU A 195 -9.49 24.81 -4.98
CA GLU A 195 -8.25 24.82 -4.20
C GLU A 195 -7.32 23.66 -4.59
N SER A 196 -7.86 22.47 -4.85
CA SER A 196 -7.09 21.31 -5.35
C SER A 196 -6.45 21.62 -6.71
N ALA A 197 -7.20 22.26 -7.61
CA ALA A 197 -6.71 22.68 -8.92
C ALA A 197 -5.67 23.80 -8.83
N ARG A 198 -5.86 24.77 -7.93
CA ARG A 198 -4.86 25.82 -7.64
C ARG A 198 -3.57 25.22 -7.10
N LEU A 199 -3.67 24.28 -6.16
CA LEU A 199 -2.50 23.65 -5.57
C LEU A 199 -1.70 22.87 -6.61
N ASP A 200 -2.35 22.14 -7.51
CA ASP A 200 -1.69 21.47 -8.65
C ASP A 200 -0.93 22.48 -9.55
N ALA A 201 -1.53 23.64 -9.82
CA ALA A 201 -0.87 24.71 -10.58
C ALA A 201 0.33 25.30 -9.82
N ASP A 202 0.19 25.55 -8.52
CA ASP A 202 1.26 26.09 -7.66
C ASP A 202 2.44 25.14 -7.59
N VAL A 203 2.19 23.84 -7.42
CA VAL A 203 3.19 22.76 -7.46
C VAL A 203 3.90 22.74 -8.80
N SER A 204 3.16 22.85 -9.90
CA SER A 204 3.73 22.85 -11.25
C SER A 204 4.71 24.02 -11.49
N GLN A 205 4.54 25.12 -10.75
CA GLN A 205 5.36 26.33 -10.78
C GLN A 205 6.41 26.39 -9.64
N ASP A 206 6.65 25.28 -8.92
CA ASP A 206 7.56 25.21 -7.77
C ASP A 206 7.25 26.25 -6.66
N SER A 207 5.97 26.62 -6.53
CA SER A 207 5.47 27.68 -5.64
C SER A 207 4.60 27.16 -4.49
N PHE A 208 4.63 25.85 -4.25
CA PHE A 208 3.86 25.16 -3.21
C PHE A 208 4.00 25.82 -1.83
N ARG A 209 2.87 25.94 -1.14
CA ARG A 209 2.79 26.50 0.22
C ARG A 209 2.15 25.48 1.17
N PRO A 210 2.84 25.04 2.25
CA PRO A 210 2.28 24.14 3.27
C PRO A 210 0.95 24.63 3.86
N ARG A 211 0.77 25.95 4.00
CA ARG A 211 -0.48 26.55 4.50
C ARG A 211 -1.69 26.28 3.60
N SER A 212 -1.51 26.27 2.27
CA SER A 212 -2.57 25.94 1.32
C SER A 212 -2.98 24.48 1.49
N PHE A 213 -2.02 23.58 1.67
CA PHE A 213 -2.29 22.17 1.97
C PHE A 213 -3.01 21.96 3.32
N ALA A 214 -2.58 22.65 4.38
CA ALA A 214 -3.22 22.59 5.69
C ALA A 214 -4.66 23.14 5.68
N ARG A 215 -4.92 24.17 4.85
CA ARG A 215 -6.27 24.70 4.61
C ARG A 215 -7.12 23.68 3.88
N LEU A 216 -6.65 23.17 2.74
CA LEU A 216 -7.33 22.14 1.95
C LEU A 216 -7.67 20.92 2.80
N SER A 217 -6.73 20.48 3.64
CA SER A 217 -6.91 19.41 4.60
C SER A 217 -8.04 19.68 5.61
N ARG A 218 -8.09 20.89 6.18
CA ARG A 218 -9.18 21.31 7.07
C ARG A 218 -10.52 21.34 6.35
N ASP A 219 -10.55 21.91 5.15
CA ASP A 219 -11.78 22.04 4.37
C ASP A 219 -12.33 20.65 3.97
N LEU A 220 -11.45 19.70 3.59
CA LEU A 220 -11.81 18.31 3.34
C LEU A 220 -12.31 17.59 4.59
N SER A 221 -11.61 17.70 5.71
CA SER A 221 -12.05 17.09 6.97
C SER A 221 -13.41 17.66 7.42
N ASP A 222 -13.62 18.96 7.24
CA ASP A 222 -14.90 19.56 7.53
C ASP A 222 -16.00 19.07 6.59
N LEU A 223 -15.73 19.01 5.28
CA LEU A 223 -16.68 18.52 4.29
C LEU A 223 -17.15 17.10 4.63
N LEU A 224 -16.23 16.22 5.04
CA LEU A 224 -16.53 14.80 5.26
C LEU A 224 -16.98 14.47 6.69
N PHE A 225 -16.56 15.22 7.71
CA PHE A 225 -16.64 14.76 9.11
C PHE A 225 -17.25 15.76 10.10
N SER A 226 -17.33 17.06 9.79
CA SER A 226 -17.82 18.06 10.76
C SER A 226 -18.93 18.99 10.23
N GLY A 227 -19.14 19.05 8.91
CA GLY A 227 -20.05 20.00 8.26
C GLY A 227 -21.55 19.75 8.49
N SER A 228 -21.93 18.58 9.00
CA SER A 228 -23.33 18.22 9.30
C SER A 228 -23.42 17.25 10.48
N ALA A 229 -24.61 17.07 11.04
CA ALA A 229 -24.86 16.10 12.12
C ALA A 229 -24.58 14.66 11.67
N ASP A 230 -24.93 14.30 10.43
CA ASP A 230 -24.68 12.97 9.86
C ASP A 230 -23.17 12.72 9.70
N ASN A 231 -22.43 13.75 9.28
CA ASN A 231 -20.98 13.68 9.12
C ASN A 231 -20.29 13.51 10.48
N ALA A 232 -20.78 14.20 11.51
CA ALA A 232 -20.28 14.09 12.87
C ALA A 232 -20.51 12.70 13.50
N ASP A 233 -21.63 12.03 13.18
CA ASP A 233 -21.88 10.64 13.59
C ASP A 233 -20.87 9.68 12.94
N CYS A 234 -20.61 9.83 11.63
CA CYS A 234 -19.58 9.07 10.94
C CYS A 234 -18.21 9.22 11.62
N TRP A 235 -17.81 10.48 11.89
CA TRP A 235 -16.55 10.78 12.56
C TRP A 235 -16.48 10.17 13.97
N SER A 236 -17.52 10.35 14.78
CA SER A 236 -17.58 9.80 16.14
C SER A 236 -17.42 8.28 16.15
N LYS A 237 -18.09 7.58 15.22
CA LYS A 237 -17.94 6.13 15.07
C LYS A 237 -16.53 5.77 14.62
N PHE A 238 -15.98 6.51 13.65
CA PHE A 238 -14.64 6.26 13.11
C PHE A 238 -13.56 6.43 14.17
N SER A 239 -13.52 7.57 14.87
CA SER A 239 -12.54 7.85 15.93
C SER A 239 -12.62 6.79 17.03
N ARG A 240 -13.83 6.42 17.48
CA ARG A 240 -14.00 5.37 18.48
C ARG A 240 -13.44 4.03 18.01
N GLN A 241 -13.75 3.60 16.78
CA GLN A 241 -13.26 2.33 16.27
C GLN A 241 -11.75 2.32 16.05
N ARG A 242 -11.18 3.42 15.56
CA ARG A 242 -9.73 3.62 15.44
C ARG A 242 -9.04 3.50 16.79
N ASP A 243 -9.54 4.20 17.80
CA ASP A 243 -8.92 4.19 19.13
C ASP A 243 -9.03 2.80 19.77
N GLU A 244 -10.17 2.13 19.62
CA GLU A 244 -10.36 0.73 20.04
C GLU A 244 -9.45 -0.26 19.28
N ALA A 245 -9.03 0.08 18.06
CA ALA A 245 -8.15 -0.75 17.25
C ALA A 245 -6.65 -0.52 17.50
N GLY A 246 -6.28 0.53 18.24
CA GLY A 246 -4.88 0.85 18.54
C GLY A 246 -4.30 1.99 17.70
N GLY A 247 -5.14 2.80 17.04
CA GLY A 247 -4.71 4.00 16.30
C GLY A 247 -4.70 3.84 14.78
N MET A 248 -4.13 4.83 14.08
CA MET A 248 -4.16 4.92 12.61
C MET A 248 -3.46 3.75 11.89
N GLY A 249 -2.42 3.16 12.49
CA GLY A 249 -1.72 2.00 11.91
C GLY A 249 -2.58 0.76 11.74
N HIS A 250 -3.75 0.72 12.39
CA HIS A 250 -4.74 -0.36 12.31
C HIS A 250 -5.92 -0.04 11.39
N MET A 251 -5.80 1.02 10.59
CA MET A 251 -6.84 1.48 9.69
C MET A 251 -6.51 1.09 8.26
N ARG A 252 -7.53 0.84 7.44
CA ARG A 252 -7.43 0.84 5.98
C ARG A 252 -8.50 1.75 5.43
N VAL A 253 -8.10 2.73 4.63
CA VAL A 253 -9.02 3.73 4.08
C VAL A 253 -9.06 3.55 2.57
N ARG A 254 -10.26 3.39 2.02
CA ARG A 254 -10.46 3.40 0.58
C ARG A 254 -11.53 4.38 0.19
N VAL A 255 -11.33 5.05 -0.93
CA VAL A 255 -12.27 6.06 -1.43
C VAL A 255 -12.62 5.77 -2.87
N THR A 256 -13.90 5.57 -3.16
CA THR A 256 -14.37 5.54 -4.54
C THR A 256 -14.76 6.95 -4.96
N VAL A 257 -14.15 7.44 -6.02
CA VAL A 257 -14.45 8.73 -6.65
C VAL A 257 -15.05 8.51 -8.03
N ASP A 258 -15.90 9.42 -8.49
CA ASP A 258 -16.28 9.52 -9.90
C ASP A 258 -15.32 10.45 -10.67
N ASP A 259 -15.64 10.77 -11.93
CA ASP A 259 -14.77 11.61 -12.78
C ASP A 259 -14.67 13.05 -12.30
N GLU A 260 -15.72 13.55 -11.66
CA GLU A 260 -15.80 14.92 -11.18
C GLU A 260 -15.06 15.08 -9.85
N MET A 261 -15.16 14.08 -8.98
CA MET A 261 -14.47 14.02 -7.69
C MET A 261 -13.01 13.56 -7.81
N HIS A 262 -12.59 13.12 -8.99
CA HIS A 262 -11.24 12.57 -9.19
C HIS A 262 -10.13 13.61 -8.96
N THR A 263 -10.41 14.90 -9.13
CA THR A 263 -9.40 15.94 -8.84
C THR A 263 -9.29 16.29 -7.36
N LEU A 264 -10.17 15.76 -6.49
CA LEU A 264 -10.06 15.97 -5.05
C LEU A 264 -8.76 15.38 -4.52
N MET A 265 -8.01 16.18 -3.78
CA MET A 265 -6.78 15.74 -3.10
C MET A 265 -7.10 15.07 -1.76
N LEU A 266 -7.73 13.91 -1.84
CA LEU A 266 -8.08 13.10 -0.66
C LEU A 266 -6.86 12.74 0.18
N GLU A 267 -5.69 12.72 -0.46
CA GLU A 267 -4.38 12.53 0.15
C GLU A 267 -4.04 13.57 1.22
N ALA A 268 -4.72 14.73 1.21
CA ALA A 268 -4.62 15.77 2.23
C ALA A 268 -5.46 15.49 3.49
N LEU A 269 -6.24 14.40 3.54
CA LEU A 269 -7.05 14.08 4.72
C LEU A 269 -6.17 13.85 5.96
N ARG A 270 -6.54 14.52 7.04
CA ARG A 270 -5.91 14.41 8.36
C ARG A 270 -6.97 14.32 9.45
N ASP A 271 -6.57 13.89 10.63
CA ASP A 271 -7.43 14.01 11.80
C ASP A 271 -7.78 15.49 12.05
N PRO A 272 -9.05 15.88 12.21
CA PRO A 272 -9.44 17.25 12.56
C PRO A 272 -8.68 17.85 13.76
N SER A 273 -8.22 17.01 14.69
CA SER A 273 -7.44 17.41 15.87
C SER A 273 -5.92 17.45 15.64
N ALA A 274 -5.43 17.00 14.49
CA ALA A 274 -4.00 16.97 14.18
C ALA A 274 -3.45 18.36 13.89
N ALA A 275 -2.29 18.66 14.51
CA ALA A 275 -1.54 19.89 14.28
C ALA A 275 -0.45 19.72 13.20
N SER A 276 0.09 18.51 13.03
CA SER A 276 1.26 18.23 12.19
C SER A 276 0.88 17.57 10.86
N LEU A 277 1.70 17.77 9.83
CA LEU A 277 1.62 17.03 8.58
C LEU A 277 1.95 15.54 8.76
N ALA A 278 2.73 15.19 9.79
CA ALA A 278 3.04 13.80 10.13
C ALA A 278 1.79 12.97 10.47
N ASP A 279 0.68 13.62 10.81
CA ASP A 279 -0.59 13.01 11.17
C ASP A 279 -1.55 12.84 9.98
N CYS A 280 -1.10 13.16 8.74
CA CYS A 280 -1.87 12.87 7.54
C CYS A 280 -2.16 11.36 7.45
N TRP A 281 -3.36 11.00 6.99
CA TRP A 281 -3.78 9.60 6.97
C TRP A 281 -2.90 8.76 6.05
N ILE A 282 -2.49 9.32 4.91
CA ILE A 282 -1.63 8.66 3.92
C ILE A 282 -0.25 8.23 4.45
N LEU A 283 0.18 8.77 5.59
CA LEU A 283 1.46 8.44 6.23
C LEU A 283 1.34 7.37 7.33
N ASN A 284 0.11 7.12 7.79
CA ASN A 284 -0.16 6.34 8.99
C ASN A 284 -1.14 5.18 8.77
N ALA A 285 -1.86 5.17 7.65
CA ALA A 285 -2.74 4.10 7.23
C ALA A 285 -2.62 3.86 5.71
N PRO A 286 -2.74 2.61 5.24
CA PRO A 286 -2.99 2.34 3.84
C PRO A 286 -4.23 3.11 3.35
N MET A 287 -3.99 4.00 2.41
CA MET A 287 -5.03 4.82 1.78
C MET A 287 -4.87 4.80 0.27
N TYR A 288 -5.94 4.42 -0.43
CA TYR A 288 -5.96 4.28 -1.88
C TYR A 288 -7.34 4.61 -2.47
N ARG A 289 -7.36 4.89 -3.77
CA ARG A 289 -8.60 5.08 -4.52
C ARG A 289 -9.13 3.72 -4.98
N HIS A 290 -10.43 3.52 -4.83
CA HIS A 290 -11.08 2.26 -5.15
C HIS A 290 -11.82 2.37 -6.48
N ALA A 291 -11.35 1.59 -7.46
CA ALA A 291 -12.03 1.36 -8.73
C ALA A 291 -12.98 0.16 -8.60
N MET A 292 -14.11 0.19 -9.31
CA MET A 292 -15.07 -0.92 -9.26
C MET A 292 -14.42 -2.20 -9.81
N PRO A 293 -14.43 -3.31 -9.06
CA PRO A 293 -13.82 -4.55 -9.52
C PRO A 293 -14.56 -5.11 -10.74
N ARG A 294 -13.79 -5.61 -11.72
CA ARG A 294 -14.30 -6.32 -12.90
C ARG A 294 -14.21 -7.84 -12.78
N GLY A 295 -13.47 -8.33 -11.81
CA GLY A 295 -13.24 -9.74 -11.58
C GLY A 295 -12.50 -9.97 -10.27
N SER A 296 -12.09 -11.22 -10.04
CA SER A 296 -11.29 -11.63 -8.88
C SER A 296 -9.80 -11.74 -9.23
N GLU A 297 -9.33 -10.87 -10.11
CA GLU A 297 -7.93 -10.86 -10.53
C GLU A 297 -7.04 -10.35 -9.38
N PRO A 298 -5.86 -10.94 -9.17
CA PRO A 298 -4.94 -10.47 -8.14
C PRO A 298 -4.41 -9.07 -8.48
N LEU A 299 -4.18 -8.25 -7.46
CA LEU A 299 -3.64 -6.89 -7.64
C LEU A 299 -2.15 -6.86 -8.02
N PHE A 300 -1.38 -7.90 -7.67
CA PHE A 300 0.05 -7.95 -7.95
C PHE A 300 0.64 -9.36 -8.03
N ARG A 301 0.23 -10.26 -7.12
CA ARG A 301 0.57 -11.69 -7.16
C ARG A 301 -0.66 -12.49 -6.75
N ASP A 302 -0.96 -13.55 -7.49
CA ASP A 302 -1.90 -14.62 -7.13
C ASP A 302 -1.23 -15.72 -6.30
N ALA A 303 -1.98 -16.77 -5.96
CA ALA A 303 -1.52 -18.02 -5.35
C ALA A 303 -0.24 -18.53 -5.95
N ASP A 304 -0.25 -18.60 -7.27
CA ASP A 304 0.68 -19.38 -8.05
C ASP A 304 1.98 -18.59 -8.19
N SER A 305 1.88 -17.27 -8.26
CA SER A 305 2.98 -16.31 -8.31
C SER A 305 3.40 -15.73 -6.96
N ARG A 306 2.66 -16.00 -5.86
CA ARG A 306 2.96 -15.45 -4.52
C ARG A 306 4.38 -15.79 -4.10
N ASN A 307 4.73 -17.07 -4.12
CA ASN A 307 6.11 -17.55 -3.93
C ASN A 307 6.82 -17.86 -5.26
N GLY A 308 6.05 -17.75 -6.34
CA GLY A 308 6.50 -18.02 -7.69
C GLY A 308 7.27 -16.87 -8.34
N PRO A 309 7.71 -17.11 -9.58
CA PRO A 309 8.44 -16.16 -10.40
C PRO A 309 7.65 -14.85 -10.66
N ILE A 310 8.32 -13.69 -10.63
CA ILE A 310 7.71 -12.43 -11.11
C ILE A 310 8.08 -12.17 -12.55
N ASN A 311 7.07 -12.10 -13.41
CA ASN A 311 7.21 -11.57 -14.75
C ASN A 311 7.08 -10.04 -14.70
N ALA A 312 8.13 -9.33 -15.09
CA ALA A 312 8.15 -7.88 -15.03
C ALA A 312 8.73 -7.24 -16.29
N LEU A 313 8.04 -6.22 -16.79
CA LEU A 313 8.50 -5.36 -17.87
C LEU A 313 8.81 -3.96 -17.32
N VAL A 314 10.05 -3.53 -17.45
CA VAL A 314 10.52 -2.19 -17.10
C VAL A 314 10.74 -1.41 -18.39
N ILE A 315 9.95 -0.36 -18.61
CA ILE A 315 9.94 0.46 -19.81
C ILE A 315 10.63 1.78 -19.48
N GLN A 316 11.78 2.01 -20.10
CA GLN A 316 12.51 3.26 -20.03
C GLN A 316 12.20 4.06 -21.30
N ALA A 317 11.44 5.14 -21.16
CA ALA A 317 11.26 6.09 -22.25
C ALA A 317 12.58 6.80 -22.60
N ASP A 318 12.66 7.41 -23.79
CA ASP A 318 13.79 8.27 -24.10
C ASP A 318 13.83 9.47 -23.12
N ALA A 319 14.96 9.58 -22.43
CA ALA A 319 15.24 10.58 -21.42
C ALA A 319 15.72 11.92 -22.02
N ALA A 320 16.02 11.96 -23.32
CA ALA A 320 16.56 13.14 -23.96
C ALA A 320 15.53 14.30 -23.96
N PRO A 321 15.99 15.56 -23.78
CA PRO A 321 15.13 16.71 -23.99
C PRO A 321 14.68 16.77 -25.45
N GLY A 322 13.46 17.24 -25.70
CA GLY A 322 12.93 17.28 -27.05
C GLY A 322 11.59 18.00 -27.15
N ASN A 323 11.00 17.94 -28.34
CA ASN A 323 9.77 18.67 -28.66
C ASN A 323 8.74 17.72 -29.27
N ILE A 324 7.57 17.61 -28.64
CA ILE A 324 6.46 16.86 -29.23
C ILE A 324 5.64 17.79 -30.13
N PRO A 325 5.44 17.46 -31.43
CA PRO A 325 4.60 18.26 -32.30
C PRO A 325 3.12 18.13 -31.92
N LEU A 326 2.43 19.27 -31.78
CA LEU A 326 0.99 19.36 -31.49
C LEU A 326 0.17 19.83 -32.70
N GLY A 327 0.79 19.95 -33.88
CA GLY A 327 0.18 20.54 -35.08
C GLY A 327 0.27 22.07 -35.10
N ASP A 328 0.02 22.67 -36.27
CA ASP A 328 0.07 24.13 -36.51
C ASP A 328 1.33 24.81 -35.97
N GLU A 329 2.51 24.21 -36.22
CA GLU A 329 3.82 24.66 -35.73
C GLU A 329 3.99 24.69 -34.19
N ARG A 330 2.96 24.31 -33.42
CA ARG A 330 3.04 24.23 -31.96
C ARG A 330 3.81 22.99 -31.55
N VAL A 331 4.70 23.17 -30.58
CA VAL A 331 5.46 22.10 -29.94
C VAL A 331 5.29 22.16 -28.44
N LEU A 332 5.28 20.98 -27.81
CA LEU A 332 5.39 20.84 -26.37
C LEU A 332 6.85 20.51 -26.02
N PRO A 333 7.59 21.45 -25.41
CA PRO A 333 8.96 21.19 -24.99
C PRO A 333 8.96 20.27 -23.76
N LEU A 334 9.85 19.28 -23.78
CA LEU A 334 10.10 18.36 -22.70
C LEU A 334 11.54 18.48 -22.23
N ALA A 335 11.71 18.60 -20.91
CA ALA A 335 13.01 18.57 -20.27
C ALA A 335 13.58 17.15 -20.29
N GLY A 336 14.91 17.05 -20.17
CA GLY A 336 15.56 15.76 -19.99
C GLY A 336 15.23 15.14 -18.63
N LEU A 337 15.20 13.81 -18.59
CA LEU A 337 14.92 13.01 -17.38
C LEU A 337 16.14 12.16 -16.99
N PRO A 338 17.19 12.76 -16.42
CA PRO A 338 18.48 12.09 -16.18
C PRO A 338 18.38 10.85 -15.27
N HIS A 339 17.35 10.71 -14.45
CA HIS A 339 17.21 9.61 -13.50
C HIS A 339 16.43 8.39 -14.01
N THR A 340 15.81 8.47 -15.19
CA THR A 340 14.99 7.37 -15.74
C THR A 340 15.81 6.10 -16.04
N ALA A 341 17.01 6.26 -16.60
CA ALA A 341 17.92 5.14 -16.86
C ALA A 341 18.38 4.45 -15.57
N ASP A 342 18.75 5.24 -14.55
CA ASP A 342 19.16 4.74 -13.24
C ASP A 342 18.00 4.07 -12.49
N GLU A 343 16.78 4.60 -12.60
CA GLU A 343 15.56 4.00 -12.07
C GLU A 343 15.31 2.63 -12.71
N ALA A 344 15.31 2.57 -14.04
CA ALA A 344 15.05 1.35 -14.79
C ALA A 344 16.10 0.26 -14.55
N ALA A 345 17.38 0.61 -14.54
CA ALA A 345 18.48 -0.32 -14.29
C ALA A 345 18.48 -0.85 -12.85
N TRP A 346 18.23 0.03 -11.87
CA TRP A 346 18.11 -0.38 -10.47
C TRP A 346 16.92 -1.33 -10.28
N LEU A 347 15.77 -1.02 -10.87
CA LEU A 347 14.57 -1.85 -10.75
C LEU A 347 14.74 -3.21 -11.43
N GLU A 348 15.32 -3.24 -12.62
CA GLU A 348 15.68 -4.50 -13.30
C GLU A 348 16.55 -5.39 -12.41
N THR A 349 17.58 -4.79 -11.78
CA THR A 349 18.48 -5.50 -10.87
C THR A 349 17.74 -6.07 -9.66
N LEU A 350 16.90 -5.23 -9.01
CA LEU A 350 16.08 -5.65 -7.87
C LEU A 350 15.15 -6.81 -8.23
N LEU A 351 14.45 -6.71 -9.36
CA LEU A 351 13.50 -7.73 -9.82
C LEU A 351 14.19 -9.03 -10.20
N ARG A 352 15.35 -8.98 -10.88
CA ARG A 352 16.16 -10.17 -11.18
C ARG A 352 16.63 -10.86 -9.91
N ALA A 353 16.98 -10.10 -8.87
CA ALA A 353 17.38 -10.64 -7.57
C ALA A 353 16.24 -11.36 -6.82
N GLN A 354 14.97 -11.05 -7.13
CA GLN A 354 13.83 -11.81 -6.57
C GLN A 354 13.71 -13.22 -7.15
N GLY A 355 14.33 -13.48 -8.31
CA GLY A 355 14.46 -14.81 -8.91
C GLY A 355 13.19 -15.35 -9.59
N GLY A 356 13.38 -16.40 -10.38
CA GLY A 356 12.34 -17.26 -10.94
C GLY A 356 11.67 -16.78 -12.24
N GLY A 357 11.38 -15.49 -12.38
CA GLY A 357 10.53 -14.97 -13.47
C GLY A 357 11.24 -14.23 -14.58
N GLN A 358 10.50 -13.94 -15.65
CA GLN A 358 11.03 -13.18 -16.78
C GLN A 358 11.05 -11.69 -16.43
N VAL A 359 12.24 -11.13 -16.27
CA VAL A 359 12.44 -9.69 -16.10
C VAL A 359 13.03 -9.14 -17.39
N ARG A 360 12.41 -8.10 -17.94
CA ARG A 360 12.88 -7.42 -19.15
C ARG A 360 12.89 -5.92 -18.94
N ARG A 361 14.03 -5.28 -19.24
CA ARG A 361 14.10 -3.84 -19.48
C ARG A 361 13.99 -3.56 -20.98
N LEU A 362 13.14 -2.62 -21.35
CA LEU A 362 12.99 -2.09 -22.71
C LEU A 362 13.43 -0.62 -22.71
N ASP A 363 14.54 -0.36 -23.38
CA ASP A 363 15.09 0.99 -23.56
C ASP A 363 14.60 1.56 -24.90
N LEU A 364 13.71 2.55 -24.85
CA LEU A 364 13.11 3.17 -26.03
C LEU A 364 13.97 4.30 -26.62
N GLY A 365 15.03 4.71 -25.91
CA GLY A 365 16.01 5.70 -26.37
C GLY A 365 17.25 5.08 -27.03
N ASP A 366 17.35 3.74 -27.09
CA ASP A 366 18.47 3.04 -27.70
C ASP A 366 18.54 3.24 -29.24
N ALA A 367 19.63 2.75 -29.84
CA ALA A 367 19.89 2.89 -31.28
C ALA A 367 19.04 1.95 -32.16
N ASP A 368 18.03 1.27 -31.62
CA ASP A 368 17.17 0.35 -32.38
C ASP A 368 16.38 1.14 -33.45
N PRO A 369 16.44 0.74 -34.73
CA PRO A 369 15.74 1.44 -35.79
C PRO A 369 14.22 1.25 -35.76
N ALA A 370 13.68 0.26 -35.03
CA ALA A 370 12.24 0.02 -34.97
C ALA A 370 11.51 1.15 -34.21
N PRO A 371 10.29 1.56 -34.64
CA PRO A 371 9.52 2.58 -33.96
C PRO A 371 9.25 2.24 -32.48
N PRO A 372 9.40 3.18 -31.53
CA PRO A 372 9.20 2.92 -30.10
C PRO A 372 7.85 2.31 -29.75
N GLU A 373 6.76 2.78 -30.38
CA GLU A 373 5.42 2.22 -30.19
C GLU A 373 5.35 0.76 -30.60
N GLN A 374 5.91 0.39 -31.77
CA GLN A 374 5.92 -0.99 -32.23
C GLN A 374 6.70 -1.90 -31.27
N ARG A 375 7.86 -1.45 -30.79
CA ARG A 375 8.69 -2.20 -29.84
C ARG A 375 7.96 -2.42 -28.52
N LEU A 376 7.29 -1.39 -28.01
CA LEU A 376 6.50 -1.49 -26.78
C LEU A 376 5.31 -2.44 -26.94
N MET A 377 4.53 -2.30 -28.03
CA MET A 377 3.37 -3.18 -28.27
C MET A 377 3.80 -4.63 -28.47
N LYS A 378 4.94 -4.87 -29.11
CA LYS A 378 5.53 -6.21 -29.24
C LYS A 378 5.94 -6.78 -27.88
N ALA A 379 6.56 -5.96 -27.01
CA ALA A 379 6.95 -6.37 -25.66
C ALA A 379 5.75 -6.71 -24.77
N LEU A 380 4.64 -5.97 -24.90
CA LEU A 380 3.42 -6.18 -24.14
C LEU A 380 2.56 -7.35 -24.66
N GLY A 381 2.63 -7.65 -25.95
CA GLY A 381 1.84 -8.71 -26.60
C GLY A 381 2.64 -9.97 -26.90
N GLU A 382 3.44 -9.94 -27.96
CA GLU A 382 4.11 -11.12 -28.52
C GLU A 382 5.18 -11.71 -27.60
N GLU A 383 5.89 -10.84 -26.88
CA GLU A 383 7.00 -11.25 -26.02
C GLU A 383 6.58 -11.35 -24.54
N ALA A 384 5.28 -11.22 -24.27
CA ALA A 384 4.74 -11.42 -22.95
C ALA A 384 4.80 -12.92 -22.56
N PRO A 385 5.10 -13.23 -21.30
CA PRO A 385 5.01 -14.61 -20.80
C PRO A 385 3.59 -15.17 -20.96
N PRO A 386 3.41 -16.52 -20.97
CA PRO A 386 2.08 -17.12 -21.12
C PRO A 386 1.06 -16.66 -20.05
N GLN A 387 1.55 -16.26 -18.88
CA GLN A 387 0.81 -15.76 -17.71
C GLN A 387 0.59 -14.24 -17.77
N GLY A 388 1.17 -13.56 -18.76
CA GLY A 388 1.23 -12.11 -18.83
C GLY A 388 2.36 -11.51 -17.99
N TRP A 389 2.42 -10.18 -17.99
CA TRP A 389 3.29 -9.41 -17.12
C TRP A 389 2.60 -9.23 -15.76
N HIS A 390 3.16 -9.70 -14.65
CA HIS A 390 2.59 -9.38 -13.33
C HIS A 390 2.79 -7.90 -13.03
N LEU A 391 3.92 -7.35 -13.48
CA LEU A 391 4.32 -5.97 -13.26
C LEU A 391 4.73 -5.29 -14.56
N VAL A 392 4.19 -4.11 -14.80
CA VAL A 392 4.70 -3.18 -15.80
C VAL A 392 5.07 -1.88 -15.10
N HIS A 393 6.32 -1.44 -15.28
CA HIS A 393 6.81 -0.15 -14.78
C HIS A 393 7.21 0.70 -15.98
N PHE A 394 6.69 1.93 -16.05
CA PHE A 394 7.07 2.91 -17.06
C PHE A 394 7.71 4.11 -16.36
N CYS A 395 8.92 4.50 -16.78
CA CYS A 395 9.55 5.76 -16.35
C CYS A 395 9.75 6.68 -17.57
N GLY A 396 9.21 7.90 -17.48
CA GLY A 396 9.20 8.85 -18.60
C GLY A 396 8.23 10.01 -18.43
N HIS A 397 7.89 10.68 -19.54
CA HIS A 397 6.88 11.75 -19.56
C HIS A 397 5.48 11.21 -19.85
N ALA A 398 4.47 11.85 -19.29
CA ALA A 398 3.08 11.73 -19.71
C ALA A 398 2.57 13.13 -20.09
N VAL A 399 1.72 13.19 -21.12
CA VAL A 399 1.20 14.44 -21.65
C VAL A 399 -0.32 14.33 -21.78
N ASN A 400 -1.01 15.44 -21.51
CA ASN A 400 -2.42 15.59 -21.82
C ASN A 400 -2.62 16.92 -22.56
N ALA A 401 -2.37 16.89 -23.88
CA ALA A 401 -2.42 18.08 -24.73
C ALA A 401 -3.19 17.78 -26.01
N ARG A 402 -4.04 18.71 -26.46
CA ARG A 402 -4.70 18.56 -27.77
C ARG A 402 -3.68 18.76 -28.90
N PRO A 403 -3.72 17.95 -29.98
CA PRO A 403 -4.72 16.93 -30.29
C PRO A 403 -4.41 15.52 -29.75
N LEU A 404 -3.24 15.31 -29.14
CA LEU A 404 -2.77 14.00 -28.67
C LEU A 404 -3.68 13.38 -27.60
N GLY A 405 -4.36 14.22 -26.82
CA GLY A 405 -5.05 13.79 -25.60
C GLY A 405 -4.03 13.23 -24.60
N ALA A 406 -4.50 12.34 -23.73
CA ALA A 406 -3.64 11.70 -22.76
C ALA A 406 -2.80 10.57 -23.36
N SER A 407 -1.49 10.74 -23.27
CA SER A 407 -0.50 9.84 -23.88
C SER A 407 0.76 9.70 -23.02
N LEU A 408 1.41 8.54 -23.09
CA LEU A 408 2.78 8.35 -22.60
C LEU A 408 3.77 8.74 -23.68
N VAL A 409 4.81 9.48 -23.32
CA VAL A 409 5.87 9.86 -24.25
C VAL A 409 6.92 8.75 -24.27
N LEU A 410 7.01 8.07 -25.40
CA LEU A 410 8.01 7.04 -25.64
C LEU A 410 9.33 7.65 -26.09
N ARG A 411 9.25 8.66 -26.96
CA ARG A 411 10.39 9.41 -27.49
C ARG A 411 9.98 10.77 -28.04
N ALA A 412 10.67 11.84 -27.62
CA ALA A 412 10.27 13.21 -27.92
C ALA A 412 10.61 13.64 -29.35
N ASP A 413 11.76 13.24 -29.91
CA ASP A 413 12.30 13.80 -31.16
C ASP A 413 11.94 13.00 -32.44
N ARG A 414 11.65 11.70 -32.32
CA ARG A 414 11.51 10.76 -33.46
C ARG A 414 10.28 9.87 -33.36
N GLY A 415 9.21 10.45 -32.82
CA GLY A 415 7.90 9.83 -32.74
C GLY A 415 7.64 9.07 -31.45
N GLY A 416 6.45 9.31 -30.92
CA GLY A 416 5.74 8.34 -30.10
C GLY A 416 5.23 8.95 -28.82
N ALA A 417 4.15 9.73 -28.89
CA ALA A 417 3.20 9.74 -27.80
C ALA A 417 2.27 8.54 -28.03
N LEU A 418 2.22 7.60 -27.09
CA LEU A 418 1.30 6.45 -27.13
C LEU A 418 0.01 6.84 -26.40
N PRO A 419 -1.14 6.93 -27.10
CA PRO A 419 -2.41 7.18 -26.45
C PRO A 419 -2.73 6.10 -25.41
N VAL A 420 -3.16 6.51 -24.22
CA VAL A 420 -3.33 5.56 -23.10
C VAL A 420 -4.38 4.47 -23.39
N HIS A 421 -5.41 4.76 -24.20
CA HIS A 421 -6.39 3.74 -24.58
C HIS A 421 -5.78 2.56 -25.36
N ARG A 422 -4.74 2.82 -26.18
CA ARG A 422 -4.00 1.76 -26.89
C ARG A 422 -3.17 0.94 -25.92
N LEU A 423 -2.48 1.62 -25.00
CA LEU A 423 -1.72 0.97 -23.93
C LEU A 423 -2.61 0.07 -23.07
N ALA A 424 -3.76 0.57 -22.62
CA ALA A 424 -4.69 -0.17 -21.77
C ALA A 424 -5.09 -1.51 -22.41
N THR A 425 -5.36 -1.52 -23.72
CA THR A 425 -5.71 -2.74 -24.45
C THR A 425 -4.57 -3.77 -24.44
N ALA A 426 -3.32 -3.32 -24.52
CA ALA A 426 -2.15 -4.19 -24.46
C ALA A 426 -1.84 -4.71 -23.04
N LEU A 427 -2.42 -4.09 -22.01
CA LEU A 427 -2.19 -4.42 -20.61
C LEU A 427 -3.22 -5.39 -20.02
N ALA A 428 -4.12 -5.99 -20.81
CA ALA A 428 -5.25 -6.81 -20.33
C ALA A 428 -4.89 -8.03 -19.45
N ARG A 429 -3.61 -8.41 -19.35
CA ARG A 429 -3.12 -9.49 -18.46
C ARG A 429 -2.10 -8.97 -17.44
N THR A 430 -2.09 -7.66 -17.22
CA THR A 430 -1.20 -6.99 -16.28
C THR A 430 -1.90 -6.83 -14.95
N GLN A 431 -1.23 -7.23 -13.86
CA GLN A 431 -1.80 -7.16 -12.52
C GLN A 431 -1.54 -5.78 -11.89
N PHE A 432 -0.30 -5.30 -12.00
CA PHE A 432 0.12 -4.01 -11.48
C PHE A 432 0.84 -3.16 -12.53
N LEU A 433 0.37 -1.92 -12.72
CA LEU A 433 0.99 -0.90 -13.55
C LEU A 433 1.51 0.26 -12.68
N TYR A 434 2.80 0.56 -12.78
CA TYR A 434 3.38 1.79 -12.22
C TYR A 434 3.77 2.74 -13.35
N LEU A 435 3.06 3.85 -13.48
CA LEU A 435 3.39 5.00 -14.32
C LEU A 435 4.22 6.04 -13.57
N SER A 436 5.54 5.88 -13.59
CA SER A 436 6.52 6.85 -13.09
C SER A 436 6.65 8.05 -14.06
N ALA A 437 5.57 8.84 -14.12
CA ALA A 437 5.41 9.98 -15.02
C ALA A 437 4.46 11.02 -14.41
N CYS A 438 4.79 12.31 -14.56
CA CYS A 438 3.98 13.42 -14.03
C CYS A 438 2.55 13.41 -14.59
N HIS A 439 1.55 13.74 -13.76
CA HIS A 439 0.13 13.79 -14.14
C HIS A 439 -0.43 12.49 -14.77
N SER A 440 0.24 11.35 -14.62
CA SER A 440 -0.19 10.07 -15.19
C SER A 440 -1.53 9.58 -14.63
N THR A 441 -1.94 10.05 -13.46
CA THR A 441 -3.25 9.77 -12.87
C THR A 441 -4.19 10.96 -12.89
N LYS A 442 -3.83 12.12 -13.46
CA LYS A 442 -4.66 13.33 -13.37
C LYS A 442 -5.97 13.24 -14.14
N ASP A 443 -5.94 12.62 -15.31
CA ASP A 443 -7.11 12.51 -16.18
C ASP A 443 -7.97 11.30 -15.76
N PRO A 444 -9.23 11.51 -15.34
CA PRO A 444 -10.09 10.44 -14.88
C PRO A 444 -10.44 9.44 -15.99
N THR A 445 -10.52 9.88 -17.25
CA THR A 445 -10.82 9.02 -18.40
C THR A 445 -9.68 8.04 -18.65
N VAL A 446 -8.45 8.53 -18.49
CA VAL A 446 -7.22 7.73 -18.60
C VAL A 446 -7.17 6.70 -17.51
N LEU A 447 -7.40 7.14 -16.28
CA LEU A 447 -7.35 6.27 -15.14
C LEU A 447 -8.43 5.19 -15.25
N ARG A 448 -9.67 5.53 -15.62
CA ARG A 448 -10.71 4.53 -15.91
C ARG A 448 -10.31 3.56 -17.01
N ALA A 449 -9.73 4.03 -18.12
CA ALA A 449 -9.31 3.14 -19.20
C ALA A 449 -8.27 2.12 -18.72
N LEU A 450 -7.35 2.54 -17.85
CA LEU A 450 -6.35 1.68 -17.24
C LEU A 450 -6.96 0.75 -16.18
N GLU A 451 -7.76 1.28 -15.25
CA GLU A 451 -8.49 0.50 -14.25
C GLU A 451 -9.32 -0.61 -14.91
N GLN A 452 -9.94 -0.32 -16.05
CA GLN A 452 -10.74 -1.28 -16.79
C GLN A 452 -9.96 -2.52 -17.27
N GLN A 453 -8.63 -2.46 -17.29
CA GLN A 453 -7.75 -3.50 -17.82
C GLN A 453 -6.68 -3.97 -16.82
N VAL A 454 -6.35 -3.16 -15.82
CA VAL A 454 -5.29 -3.41 -14.83
C VAL A 454 -5.87 -3.27 -13.41
N PRO A 455 -5.85 -4.32 -12.59
CA PRO A 455 -6.42 -4.31 -11.24
C PRO A 455 -5.81 -3.27 -10.30
N ALA A 456 -4.52 -2.96 -10.44
CA ALA A 456 -3.84 -1.93 -9.64
C ALA A 456 -2.97 -1.00 -10.50
N VAL A 457 -3.15 0.31 -10.30
CA VAL A 457 -2.40 1.36 -11.00
C VAL A 457 -1.82 2.33 -9.98
N LEU A 458 -0.52 2.61 -10.11
CA LEU A 458 0.17 3.66 -9.36
C LEU A 458 0.73 4.69 -10.33
N GLY A 459 0.51 5.97 -10.05
CA GLY A 459 1.11 7.06 -10.84
C GLY A 459 1.07 8.37 -10.06
N TYR A 460 1.18 9.51 -10.75
CA TYR A 460 1.29 10.82 -10.12
C TYR A 460 0.15 11.75 -10.51
N GLN A 461 -0.43 12.43 -9.52
CA GLN A 461 -1.50 13.40 -9.75
C GLN A 461 -0.98 14.72 -10.34
N TRP A 462 0.23 15.12 -9.94
CA TRP A 462 0.85 16.38 -10.36
C TRP A 462 2.32 16.24 -10.73
N LYS A 463 2.94 17.37 -11.10
CA LYS A 463 4.36 17.45 -11.46
C LYS A 463 5.26 17.09 -10.28
N VAL A 464 6.16 16.13 -10.49
CA VAL A 464 7.16 15.71 -9.50
C VAL A 464 8.55 15.87 -10.11
N PRO A 465 9.54 16.41 -9.38
CA PRO A 465 10.93 16.43 -9.86
C PRO A 465 11.42 15.01 -10.18
N ASP A 466 12.16 14.85 -11.28
CA ASP A 466 12.63 13.54 -11.78
C ASP A 466 13.36 12.71 -10.70
N GLU A 467 14.29 13.34 -9.98
CA GLU A 467 15.00 12.72 -8.84
C GLU A 467 14.03 12.17 -7.78
N ARG A 468 12.96 12.92 -7.46
CA ARG A 468 11.98 12.54 -6.44
C ARG A 468 11.10 11.39 -6.91
N ALA A 469 10.72 11.38 -8.18
CA ALA A 469 9.96 10.29 -8.77
C ALA A 469 10.78 8.97 -8.74
N SER A 470 12.04 9.05 -9.19
CA SER A 470 12.99 7.92 -9.16
C SER A 470 13.22 7.41 -7.74
N ASN A 471 13.45 8.31 -6.78
CA ASN A 471 13.61 7.95 -5.38
C ASN A 471 12.33 7.33 -4.80
N PHE A 472 11.15 7.85 -5.11
CA PHE A 472 9.89 7.26 -4.65
C PHE A 472 9.70 5.84 -5.20
N ALA A 473 10.02 5.59 -6.47
CA ALA A 473 10.01 4.24 -7.05
C ALA A 473 10.96 3.29 -6.28
N ARG A 474 12.15 3.76 -5.91
CA ARG A 474 13.09 2.99 -5.07
C ARG A 474 12.52 2.67 -3.69
N LEU A 475 11.95 3.66 -3.02
CA LEU A 475 11.32 3.47 -1.70
C LEU A 475 10.14 2.50 -1.76
N PHE A 476 9.31 2.62 -2.79
CA PHE A 476 8.15 1.75 -3.03
C PHE A 476 8.55 0.31 -3.30
N TYR A 477 9.39 0.06 -4.31
CA TYR A 477 9.80 -1.31 -4.62
C TYR A 477 10.69 -1.93 -3.55
N GLY A 478 11.51 -1.11 -2.88
CA GLY A 478 12.20 -1.51 -1.66
C GLY A 478 11.21 -2.03 -0.62
N ALA A 479 10.18 -1.24 -0.28
CA ALA A 479 9.17 -1.67 0.69
C ALA A 479 8.33 -2.88 0.22
N LEU A 480 8.06 -3.00 -1.08
CA LEU A 480 7.28 -4.10 -1.66
C LEU A 480 8.04 -5.44 -1.65
N PHE A 481 9.37 -5.40 -1.77
CA PHE A 481 10.22 -6.61 -1.83
C PHE A 481 11.12 -6.80 -0.61
N GLU A 482 11.04 -5.95 0.41
CA GLU A 482 11.76 -6.08 1.68
C GLU A 482 11.19 -7.26 2.48
N ARG A 483 11.89 -8.40 2.45
CA ARG A 483 11.52 -9.60 3.23
C ARG A 483 11.45 -9.27 4.72
N GLY A 484 10.50 -9.90 5.42
CA GLY A 484 10.26 -9.67 6.85
C GLY A 484 9.55 -8.34 7.18
N ALA A 485 9.36 -7.42 6.23
CA ALA A 485 8.60 -6.21 6.48
C ALA A 485 7.07 -6.47 6.41
N PRO A 486 6.25 -5.75 7.21
CA PRO A 486 4.79 -5.80 7.11
C PRO A 486 4.24 -5.42 5.72
N SER A 487 5.02 -4.65 4.94
CA SER A 487 4.66 -4.22 3.58
C SER A 487 4.99 -5.24 2.49
N TYR A 488 5.67 -6.34 2.82
CA TYR A 488 6.15 -7.29 1.82
C TYR A 488 5.01 -7.88 0.99
N ARG A 489 5.06 -7.63 -0.33
CA ARG A 489 4.06 -8.04 -1.34
C ARG A 489 2.66 -7.42 -1.21
N TYR A 490 2.48 -6.40 -0.37
CA TYR A 490 1.21 -5.67 -0.24
C TYR A 490 1.35 -4.25 -0.78
N LEU A 491 0.67 -3.95 -1.89
CA LEU A 491 0.83 -2.68 -2.61
C LEU A 491 0.49 -1.48 -1.73
N GLU A 492 -0.62 -1.52 -1.01
CA GLU A 492 -1.12 -0.40 -0.19
C GLU A 492 -0.23 -0.10 1.01
N TYR A 493 0.38 -1.14 1.60
CA TYR A 493 1.33 -0.98 2.70
C TYR A 493 2.70 -0.54 2.21
N ALA A 494 3.19 -1.09 1.09
CA ALA A 494 4.41 -0.63 0.44
C ALA A 494 4.28 0.83 0.02
N PHE A 495 3.12 1.22 -0.49
CA PHE A 495 2.79 2.58 -0.88
C PHE A 495 2.78 3.55 0.31
N MET A 496 2.04 3.24 1.38
CA MET A 496 2.05 4.03 2.61
C MET A 496 3.48 4.18 3.16
N ARG A 497 4.26 3.09 3.21
CA ARG A 497 5.63 3.12 3.75
C ARG A 497 6.57 3.95 2.88
N ALA A 498 6.41 3.90 1.55
CA ALA A 498 7.16 4.75 0.63
C ALA A 498 6.85 6.24 0.86
N ARG A 499 5.57 6.60 1.01
CA ARG A 499 5.16 7.97 1.35
C ARG A 499 5.74 8.45 2.67
N ARG A 500 5.66 7.62 3.72
CA ARG A 500 6.25 7.92 5.03
C ARG A 500 7.76 8.14 4.95
N ARG A 501 8.50 7.24 4.27
CA ARG A 501 9.95 7.39 4.10
C ARG A 501 10.32 8.64 3.28
N ALA A 502 9.56 8.95 2.23
CA ALA A 502 9.75 10.14 1.42
C ALA A 502 9.47 11.43 2.22
N TYR A 503 8.41 11.45 3.04
CA TYR A 503 8.12 12.54 3.97
C TYR A 503 9.25 12.75 4.99
N GLU A 504 9.73 11.68 5.62
CA GLU A 504 10.83 11.72 6.59
C GLU A 504 12.15 12.21 5.94
N GLN A 505 12.39 11.91 4.66
CA GLN A 505 13.51 12.48 3.90
C GLN A 505 13.32 13.99 3.66
N ALA A 506 12.15 14.40 3.18
CA ALA A 506 11.82 15.80 2.94
C ALA A 506 11.93 16.66 4.22
N MET A 507 11.51 16.13 5.37
CA MET A 507 11.63 16.78 6.68
C MET A 507 13.10 16.97 7.08
N ARG A 508 13.94 15.93 6.99
CA ARG A 508 15.38 16.05 7.30
C ARG A 508 16.11 17.06 6.42
N GLU A 509 15.73 17.13 5.14
CA GLU A 509 16.29 18.13 4.22
C GLU A 509 15.82 19.55 4.56
N ALA A 510 14.56 19.71 4.99
CA ALA A 510 14.04 20.99 5.46
C ALA A 510 14.75 21.45 6.74
N GLU A 511 14.96 20.54 7.71
CA GLU A 511 15.75 20.81 8.93
C GLU A 511 17.17 21.24 8.60
N THR A 512 17.83 20.51 7.70
CA THR A 512 19.21 20.80 7.30
C THR A 512 19.31 22.19 6.65
N ARG A 513 18.34 22.55 5.80
CA ARG A 513 18.26 23.88 5.17
C ARG A 513 18.02 24.98 6.20
N LEU A 514 17.07 24.78 7.12
CA LEU A 514 16.76 25.76 8.17
C LEU A 514 17.98 26.05 9.05
N LEU A 515 18.75 25.01 9.40
CA LEU A 515 20.01 25.14 10.14
C LEU A 515 21.09 25.89 9.34
N ALA A 516 21.20 25.63 8.04
CA ALA A 516 22.19 26.28 7.18
C ALA A 516 21.88 27.78 6.95
N ASP A 517 20.61 28.15 6.85
CA ASP A 517 20.17 29.53 6.57
C ASP A 517 20.17 30.44 7.82
N GLY A 518 20.65 29.96 8.97
CA GLY A 518 20.60 30.69 10.23
C GLY A 518 19.17 30.99 10.69
N GLY A 519 18.26 30.02 10.42
CA GLY A 519 16.82 30.22 10.41
C GLY A 519 16.21 30.81 11.67
N ASP A 520 15.06 31.46 11.48
CA ASP A 520 14.23 31.99 12.56
C ASP A 520 13.87 30.86 13.55
N PRO A 521 14.26 30.97 14.85
CA PRO A 521 13.94 29.96 15.85
C PRO A 521 12.43 29.77 16.09
N GLN A 522 11.57 30.64 15.51
CA GLN A 522 10.12 30.51 15.56
C GLN A 522 9.49 29.83 14.33
N ALA A 523 10.24 29.63 13.23
CA ALA A 523 9.70 28.98 12.04
C ALA A 523 9.60 27.45 12.25
N SER A 524 8.40 26.89 12.06
CA SER A 524 8.23 25.43 12.05
C SER A 524 9.00 24.82 10.87
N VAL A 525 9.65 23.67 11.07
CA VAL A 525 10.28 22.89 9.99
C VAL A 525 9.27 22.58 8.88
N GLU A 526 8.01 22.33 9.25
CA GLU A 526 6.93 22.07 8.28
C GLU A 526 6.61 23.29 7.41
N ASP A 527 6.77 24.51 7.94
CA ASP A 527 6.56 25.74 7.16
C ASP A 527 7.68 25.95 6.12
N THR A 528 8.83 25.30 6.28
CA THR A 528 9.96 25.34 5.32
C THR A 528 9.99 24.13 4.38
N LEU A 529 9.03 23.22 4.51
CA LEU A 529 8.85 22.06 3.65
C LEU A 529 8.44 22.51 2.25
N ARG A 530 9.41 22.50 1.33
CA ARG A 530 9.19 22.78 -0.10
C ARG A 530 8.91 21.51 -0.90
N ASP A 531 9.42 20.37 -0.46
CA ASP A 531 9.20 19.08 -1.13
C ASP A 531 7.91 18.42 -0.66
N HIS A 532 6.96 18.35 -1.58
CA HIS A 532 5.63 17.76 -1.43
C HIS A 532 5.41 16.59 -2.41
N SER A 533 6.50 16.12 -3.04
CA SER A 533 6.48 15.01 -4.00
C SER A 533 5.90 13.73 -3.39
N TRP A 534 6.03 13.54 -2.07
CA TRP A 534 5.51 12.38 -1.34
C TRP A 534 3.98 12.29 -1.30
N ILE A 535 3.25 13.38 -1.57
CA ILE A 535 1.78 13.38 -1.61
C ILE A 535 1.28 13.02 -3.03
N SER A 536 2.02 13.41 -4.07
CA SER A 536 1.64 13.28 -5.48
C SER A 536 1.30 11.85 -5.96
N PRO A 537 2.03 10.80 -5.55
CA PRO A 537 1.71 9.45 -5.96
C PRO A 537 0.26 9.13 -5.63
N VAL A 538 -0.48 8.45 -6.49
CA VAL A 538 -1.83 7.97 -6.26
C VAL A 538 -1.85 6.49 -6.60
N LEU A 539 -2.34 5.68 -5.66
CA LEU A 539 -2.59 4.26 -5.84
C LEU A 539 -4.09 4.04 -6.03
N VAL A 540 -4.43 3.31 -7.08
CA VAL A 540 -5.79 2.93 -7.43
C VAL A 540 -5.86 1.41 -7.50
N MET A 541 -6.86 0.81 -6.87
CA MET A 541 -7.00 -0.65 -6.81
C MET A 541 -8.46 -1.10 -6.94
N GLN A 542 -8.66 -2.25 -7.58
CA GLN A 542 -9.91 -3.01 -7.64
C GLN A 542 -10.03 -4.00 -6.47
N MET A 543 -10.01 -3.49 -5.24
CA MET A 543 -9.96 -4.30 -4.01
C MET A 543 -11.27 -4.24 -3.20
N ASP A 544 -11.90 -5.39 -2.99
CA ASP A 544 -13.14 -5.58 -2.21
C ASP A 544 -12.97 -5.66 -0.69
#